data_AF-A0A815FRZ9-F1
#
_entry.id   AF-A0A815FRZ9-F1
#
_cell.length_a   1.000
_cell.length_b   1.000
_cell.length_c   1.000
_cell.angle_alpha   90.00
_cell.angle_beta   90.00
_cell.angle_gamma   90.00
#
_symmetry.space_group_name_H-M   'P 1'
#
loop_
_entity.id
_entity.type
_entity.pdbx_description
1 polymer ?
#
loop_
_entity_poly.entity_id
_entity_poly.type
_entity_poly.pdbx_seq_one_letter_code
_entity_poly.pdbx_strand_id
1 'polypeptide(L)'
;MTGTEKRNWKDYTLILPSICHCYVGQLAIDTLINTLHMKSARVLNWTCVEPVIAYDPYENTNKENFAFGIEVYEETNLKLLVIQQRGSIVSGKRQEFVDELLTFFKNEQLKEIIILTAFNAVERNDSQLTGDQFRYLSTINNSNNLGWIALEERQDKHHHKIVRDRDRYYIAGGGIANRLFYTAQQKQIPITVLLMLPMLDKKYNMLMNY
;
A
#
# COMPACT_ATOMS: atom_id res chain seq x y z
N MET A 1 -30.38 -6.32 -4.58
CA MET A 1 -29.53 -7.04 -5.54
C MET A 1 -29.56 -6.28 -6.86
N THR A 2 -28.75 -5.23 -6.98
CA THR A 2 -28.59 -4.50 -8.24
C THR A 2 -27.75 -5.37 -9.17
N GLY A 3 -28.17 -5.52 -10.43
CA GLY A 3 -27.45 -6.28 -11.43
C GLY A 3 -26.01 -5.78 -11.49
N THR A 4 -25.06 -6.69 -11.27
CA THR A 4 -23.64 -6.38 -11.45
C THR A 4 -23.41 -6.18 -12.95
N GLU A 5 -23.50 -4.94 -13.41
CA GLU A 5 -22.85 -4.54 -14.64
C GLU A 5 -21.40 -5.02 -14.57
N LYS A 6 -20.98 -5.75 -15.60
CA LYS A 6 -19.61 -6.25 -15.69
C LYS A 6 -18.70 -5.04 -15.91
N ARG A 7 -18.15 -4.51 -14.83
CA ARG A 7 -17.16 -3.42 -14.88
C ARG A 7 -15.91 -3.91 -15.60
N ASN A 8 -15.31 -3.01 -16.39
CA ASN A 8 -14.07 -3.27 -17.11
C ASN A 8 -12.98 -2.35 -16.58
N TRP A 9 -12.05 -2.91 -15.83
CA TRP A 9 -10.93 -2.18 -15.23
C TRP A 9 -9.63 -2.32 -16.01
N LYS A 10 -9.72 -2.78 -17.26
CA LYS A 10 -8.56 -2.86 -18.13
C LYS A 10 -7.85 -1.51 -18.20
N ASP A 11 -6.53 -1.56 -18.03
CA ASP A 11 -5.63 -0.40 -18.03
C ASP A 11 -5.83 0.59 -16.88
N TYR A 12 -6.59 0.24 -15.82
CA TYR A 12 -6.68 1.06 -14.61
C TYR A 12 -5.42 0.93 -13.76
N THR A 13 -5.06 1.99 -13.04
CA THR A 13 -4.04 1.97 -12.01
C THR A 13 -4.65 1.58 -10.67
N LEU A 14 -4.03 0.62 -9.97
CA LEU A 14 -4.46 0.18 -8.65
C LEU A 14 -3.62 0.83 -7.56
N ILE A 15 -4.23 1.58 -6.65
CA ILE A 15 -3.58 2.09 -5.44
C ILE A 15 -4.05 1.27 -4.24
N LEU A 16 -3.13 0.87 -3.36
CA LEU A 16 -3.47 0.20 -2.10
C LEU A 16 -2.57 0.66 -0.94
N PRO A 17 -3.05 0.55 0.32
CA PRO A 17 -2.21 0.77 1.48
C PRO A 17 -1.35 -0.47 1.76
N SER A 18 -0.15 -0.25 2.29
CA SER A 18 0.49 -1.23 3.16
C SER A 18 0.07 -0.96 4.60
N ILE A 19 -0.52 -1.95 5.28
CA ILE A 19 -0.78 -1.84 6.72
C ILE A 19 0.56 -1.93 7.45
N CYS A 20 1.01 -0.80 7.98
CA CYS A 20 2.27 -0.64 8.69
C CYS A 20 2.12 0.23 9.94
N HIS A 21 3.18 0.29 10.75
CA HIS A 21 3.28 1.22 11.88
C HIS A 21 3.03 2.65 11.37
N CYS A 22 2.20 3.41 12.08
CA CYS A 22 1.73 4.76 11.73
C CYS A 22 0.55 4.89 10.74
N TYR A 23 0.03 3.81 10.14
CA TYR A 23 -1.20 3.84 9.32
C TYR A 23 -1.24 4.86 8.17
N VAL A 24 -0.08 5.41 7.77
CA VAL A 24 0.03 6.48 6.78
C VAL A 24 -0.63 6.10 5.45
N GLY A 25 -0.37 4.87 4.98
CA GLY A 25 -0.98 4.36 3.75
C GLY A 25 -2.51 4.30 3.84
N GLN A 26 -3.06 3.81 4.96
CA GLN A 26 -4.52 3.74 5.16
C GLN A 26 -5.17 5.12 5.22
N LEU A 27 -4.57 6.07 5.95
CA LEU A 27 -5.10 7.44 6.03
C LEU A 27 -5.02 8.16 4.68
N ALA A 28 -3.96 7.93 3.91
CA ALA A 28 -3.85 8.46 2.55
C ALA A 28 -4.94 7.92 1.62
N ILE A 29 -5.27 6.63 1.76
CA ILE A 29 -6.35 5.99 1.01
C ILE A 29 -7.71 6.56 1.40
N ASP A 30 -7.99 6.70 2.69
CA ASP A 30 -9.24 7.30 3.19
C ASP A 30 -9.40 8.74 2.68
N THR A 31 -8.30 9.51 2.71
CA THR A 31 -8.28 10.88 2.18
C THR A 31 -8.54 10.90 0.68
N LEU A 32 -7.94 9.99 -0.08
CA LEU A 32 -8.10 9.89 -1.53
C LEU A 32 -9.55 9.55 -1.91
N ILE A 33 -10.13 8.53 -1.27
CA ILE A 33 -11.52 8.11 -1.47
C ILE A 33 -12.47 9.28 -1.21
N ASN A 34 -12.31 9.94 -0.06
CA ASN A 34 -13.18 11.05 0.33
C ASN A 34 -13.01 12.28 -0.58
N THR A 35 -11.77 12.61 -0.98
CA THR A 35 -11.47 13.79 -1.82
C THR A 35 -12.00 13.62 -3.25
N LEU A 36 -11.90 12.42 -3.81
CA LEU A 36 -12.37 12.12 -5.16
C LEU A 36 -13.85 11.68 -5.18
N HIS A 37 -14.51 11.62 -4.03
CA HIS A 37 -15.88 11.11 -3.89
C HIS A 37 -16.08 9.73 -4.55
N MET A 38 -15.09 8.85 -4.39
CA MET A 38 -15.09 7.54 -5.03
C MET A 38 -16.20 6.68 -4.48
N LYS A 39 -16.76 5.80 -5.32
CA LYS A 39 -17.82 4.87 -4.92
C LYS A 39 -17.25 3.47 -4.72
N SER A 40 -17.73 2.77 -3.68
CA SER A 40 -17.41 1.35 -3.50
C SER A 40 -17.96 0.56 -4.68
N ALA A 41 -17.05 -0.14 -5.36
CA ALA A 41 -17.34 -0.89 -6.57
C ALA A 41 -17.38 -2.41 -6.31
N ARG A 42 -16.51 -2.93 -5.43
CA ARG A 42 -16.45 -4.36 -5.14
C ARG A 42 -15.90 -4.64 -3.73
N VAL A 43 -16.54 -5.54 -3.00
CA VAL A 43 -15.99 -6.11 -1.77
C VAL A 43 -15.13 -7.33 -2.11
N LEU A 44 -13.92 -7.43 -1.53
CA LEU A 44 -13.02 -8.57 -1.73
C LEU A 44 -13.05 -9.48 -0.50
N ASN A 45 -13.60 -10.69 -0.68
CA ASN A 45 -13.75 -11.68 0.38
C ASN A 45 -12.60 -12.69 0.36
N TRP A 46 -11.38 -12.24 0.67
CA TRP A 46 -10.22 -13.12 0.74
C TRP A 46 -10.06 -13.76 2.11
N THR A 47 -9.84 -15.08 2.17
CA THR A 47 -9.66 -15.85 3.42
C THR A 47 -8.43 -15.47 4.22
N CYS A 48 -7.48 -14.77 3.60
CA CYS A 48 -6.26 -14.27 4.23
C CYS A 48 -6.45 -12.96 5.01
N VAL A 49 -7.66 -12.40 5.05
CA VAL A 49 -7.98 -11.16 5.78
C VAL A 49 -9.14 -11.39 6.74
N GLU A 50 -9.03 -10.79 7.93
CA GLU A 50 -10.08 -10.85 8.94
C GLU A 50 -11.38 -10.22 8.43
N PRO A 51 -12.53 -10.89 8.61
CA PRO A 51 -13.81 -10.34 8.22
C PRO A 51 -14.15 -9.14 9.10
N VAL A 52 -14.48 -8.01 8.47
CA VAL A 52 -14.91 -6.78 9.14
C VAL A 52 -16.20 -6.32 8.49
N ILE A 53 -17.14 -5.89 9.32
CA ILE A 53 -18.33 -5.14 8.92
C ILE A 53 -18.46 -3.92 9.83
N ALA A 54 -18.67 -2.76 9.23
CA ALA A 54 -18.83 -1.49 9.94
C ALA A 54 -19.83 -0.60 9.19
N TYR A 55 -20.18 0.54 9.76
CA TYR A 55 -20.89 1.58 9.02
C TYR A 55 -19.97 2.23 7.98
N ASP A 56 -20.54 2.65 6.85
CA ASP A 56 -19.83 3.41 5.83
C ASP A 56 -19.24 4.71 6.44
N PRO A 57 -17.90 4.88 6.40
CA PRO A 57 -17.25 6.06 6.97
C PRO A 57 -17.29 7.30 6.06
N TYR A 58 -17.73 7.16 4.80
CA TYR A 58 -17.72 8.23 3.81
C TYR A 58 -19.12 8.82 3.55
N GLU A 59 -20.19 8.05 3.74
CA GLU A 59 -21.56 8.54 3.59
C GLU A 59 -22.19 8.96 4.92
N ASN A 60 -22.32 10.28 5.13
CA ASN A 60 -22.99 10.83 6.32
C ASN A 60 -24.53 10.80 6.27
N THR A 61 -25.11 10.53 5.10
CA THR A 61 -26.55 10.69 4.86
C THR A 61 -27.33 9.37 4.84
N ASN A 62 -26.67 8.25 4.53
CA ASN A 62 -27.33 6.97 4.30
C ASN A 62 -26.82 5.88 5.25
N LYS A 63 -27.45 5.78 6.43
CA LYS A 63 -27.03 4.89 7.54
C LYS A 63 -27.21 3.39 7.25
N GLU A 64 -27.66 3.04 6.05
CA GLU A 64 -27.92 1.65 5.64
C GLU A 64 -26.75 1.02 4.85
N ASN A 65 -25.71 1.81 4.54
CA ASN A 65 -24.51 1.31 3.85
C ASN A 65 -23.47 0.79 4.84
N PHE A 66 -22.89 -0.37 4.51
CA PHE A 66 -21.87 -1.03 5.30
C PHE A 66 -20.51 -0.94 4.62
N ALA A 67 -19.46 -0.72 5.41
CA ALA A 67 -18.07 -0.89 5.02
C ALA A 67 -17.59 -2.29 5.38
N PHE A 68 -16.67 -2.82 4.57
CA PHE A 68 -16.15 -4.18 4.70
C PHE A 68 -14.63 -4.20 4.92
N GLY A 69 -14.09 -5.38 5.22
CA GLY A 69 -12.65 -5.55 5.51
C GLY A 69 -11.72 -5.18 4.35
N ILE A 70 -12.13 -5.45 3.10
CA ILE A 70 -11.44 -5.02 1.90
C ILE A 70 -12.46 -4.58 0.86
N GLU A 71 -12.31 -3.36 0.37
CA GLU A 71 -13.19 -2.78 -0.63
C GLU A 71 -12.40 -2.11 -1.74
N VAL A 72 -12.84 -2.28 -2.98
CA VAL A 72 -12.32 -1.60 -4.16
C VAL A 72 -13.24 -0.43 -4.45
N TYR A 73 -12.68 0.78 -4.37
CA TYR A 73 -13.32 2.02 -4.77
C TYR A 73 -12.85 2.38 -6.18
N GLU A 74 -13.74 2.97 -6.97
CA GLU A 74 -13.49 3.28 -8.38
C GLU A 74 -13.67 4.78 -8.66
N GLU A 75 -12.74 5.34 -9.43
CA GLU A 75 -12.87 6.64 -10.08
C GLU A 75 -12.60 6.48 -11.59
N THR A 76 -13.66 6.52 -12.38
CA THR A 76 -13.64 6.13 -13.79
C THR A 76 -12.93 7.16 -14.68
N ASN A 77 -13.04 8.45 -14.37
CA ASN A 77 -12.43 9.51 -15.18
C ASN A 77 -10.90 9.44 -15.16
N LEU A 78 -10.34 9.05 -14.01
CA LEU A 78 -8.91 8.90 -13.81
C LEU A 78 -8.40 7.49 -14.12
N LYS A 79 -9.30 6.55 -14.46
CA LYS A 79 -9.00 5.11 -14.54
C LYS A 79 -8.26 4.61 -13.31
N LEU A 80 -8.83 4.92 -12.14
CA LEU A 80 -8.20 4.68 -10.86
C LEU A 80 -9.03 3.72 -10.03
N LEU A 81 -8.37 2.68 -9.50
CA LEU A 81 -8.91 1.83 -8.46
C LEU A 81 -8.14 2.06 -7.17
N VAL A 82 -8.87 2.09 -6.06
CA VAL A 82 -8.30 2.24 -4.73
C VAL A 82 -8.80 1.09 -3.87
N ILE A 83 -7.88 0.27 -3.36
CA ILE A 83 -8.21 -0.72 -2.32
C ILE A 83 -8.17 -0.02 -0.97
N GLN A 84 -9.30 0.01 -0.30
CA GLN A 84 -9.38 0.25 1.14
C GLN A 84 -9.23 -1.11 1.84
N GLN A 85 -8.40 -1.13 2.89
CA GLN A 85 -8.21 -2.32 3.72
C GLN A 85 -8.37 -1.93 5.19
N ARG A 86 -9.45 -2.40 5.83
CA ARG A 86 -9.70 -2.27 7.29
C ARG A 86 -9.41 -3.56 8.03
N GLY A 87 -9.57 -4.71 7.38
CA GLY A 87 -9.26 -6.02 7.94
C GLY A 87 -7.76 -6.27 8.02
N SER A 88 -7.29 -6.79 9.14
CA SER A 88 -5.90 -7.22 9.27
C SER A 88 -5.65 -8.49 8.47
N ILE A 89 -4.44 -8.63 7.93
CA ILE A 89 -4.03 -9.89 7.29
C ILE A 89 -3.85 -10.93 8.40
N VAL A 90 -4.50 -12.08 8.25
CA VAL A 90 -4.41 -13.20 9.18
C VAL A 90 -2.94 -13.62 9.37
N SER A 91 -2.55 -13.92 10.59
CA SER A 91 -1.17 -14.32 10.90
C SER A 91 -0.74 -15.52 10.03
N GLY A 92 0.48 -15.45 9.47
CA GLY A 92 0.99 -16.46 8.55
C GLY A 92 0.46 -16.37 7.11
N LYS A 93 -0.57 -15.57 6.83
CA LYS A 93 -1.26 -15.50 5.52
C LYS A 93 -0.78 -14.35 4.61
N ARG A 94 0.32 -13.67 4.97
CA ARG A 94 0.87 -12.55 4.18
C ARG A 94 1.23 -12.91 2.74
N GLN A 95 1.70 -14.15 2.51
CA GLN A 95 2.00 -14.60 1.14
C GLN A 95 0.73 -14.82 0.34
N GLU A 96 -0.26 -15.49 0.93
CA GLU A 96 -1.59 -15.70 0.34
C GLU A 96 -2.25 -14.38 -0.04
N PHE A 97 -2.19 -13.37 0.82
CA PHE A 97 -2.68 -12.01 0.51
C PHE A 97 -2.01 -11.41 -0.74
N VAL A 98 -0.68 -11.53 -0.83
CA VAL A 98 0.06 -11.03 -2.00
C VAL A 98 -0.34 -11.80 -3.26
N ASP A 99 -0.49 -13.12 -3.17
CA ASP A 99 -0.87 -13.93 -4.33
C ASP A 99 -2.32 -13.66 -4.78
N GLU A 100 -3.26 -13.46 -3.85
CA GLU A 100 -4.64 -13.04 -4.14
C GLU A 100 -4.67 -11.68 -4.83
N LEU A 101 -3.93 -10.69 -4.30
CA LEU A 101 -3.84 -9.35 -4.88
C LEU A 101 -3.26 -9.37 -6.29
N LEU A 102 -2.18 -10.11 -6.52
CA LEU A 102 -1.56 -10.21 -7.85
C LEU A 102 -2.42 -11.01 -8.83
N THR A 103 -3.21 -11.96 -8.34
CA THR A 103 -4.20 -12.68 -9.14
C THR A 103 -5.33 -11.75 -9.55
N PHE A 104 -5.87 -10.95 -8.61
CA PHE A 104 -6.84 -9.90 -8.89
C PHE A 104 -6.32 -8.91 -9.93
N PHE A 105 -5.10 -8.40 -9.76
CA PHE A 105 -4.44 -7.50 -10.72
C PHE A 105 -4.46 -8.06 -12.15
N LYS A 106 -4.08 -9.33 -12.31
CA LYS A 106 -4.02 -9.98 -13.63
C LYS A 106 -5.41 -10.22 -14.22
N ASN A 107 -6.34 -10.71 -13.41
CA ASN A 107 -7.69 -11.04 -13.86
C ASN A 107 -8.45 -9.81 -14.36
N GLU A 108 -8.24 -8.66 -13.70
CA GLU A 108 -8.86 -7.38 -14.06
C GLU A 108 -8.07 -6.61 -15.15
N GLN A 109 -6.93 -7.15 -15.61
CA GLN A 109 -6.07 -6.55 -16.65
C GLN A 109 -5.61 -5.12 -16.30
N LEU A 110 -5.25 -4.91 -15.03
CA LEU A 110 -4.82 -3.61 -14.54
C LEU A 110 -3.45 -3.23 -15.12
N LYS A 111 -3.18 -1.93 -15.19
CA LYS A 111 -1.95 -1.38 -15.76
C LYS A 111 -0.76 -1.50 -14.82
N GLU A 112 -0.92 -1.03 -13.58
CA GLU A 112 0.15 -0.97 -12.60
C GLU A 112 -0.38 -0.92 -11.16
N ILE A 113 0.47 -1.28 -10.21
CA ILE A 113 0.18 -1.21 -8.77
C ILE A 113 0.98 -0.05 -8.15
N ILE A 114 0.32 0.77 -7.34
CA ILE A 114 0.96 1.77 -6.48
C ILE A 114 0.65 1.40 -5.03
N ILE A 115 1.66 1.05 -4.24
CA ILE A 115 1.48 0.79 -2.81
C ILE A 115 1.97 1.98 -1.97
N LEU A 116 1.10 2.46 -1.08
CA LEU A 116 1.39 3.55 -0.15
C LEU A 116 1.84 2.98 1.19
N THR A 117 3.03 3.35 1.66
CA THR A 117 3.57 2.83 2.93
C THR A 117 4.38 3.89 3.68
N ALA A 118 4.86 3.53 4.86
CA ALA A 118 5.76 4.33 5.66
C ALA A 118 6.96 3.48 6.11
N PHE A 119 8.04 4.18 6.45
CA PHE A 119 9.28 3.59 6.92
C PHE A 119 9.36 3.61 8.45
N ASN A 120 9.99 2.61 9.06
CA ASN A 120 10.29 2.64 10.49
C ASN A 120 11.35 3.70 10.77
N ALA A 121 10.99 4.79 11.46
CA ALA A 121 11.86 5.93 11.68
C ALA A 121 13.16 5.57 12.43
N VAL A 122 13.11 4.57 13.32
CA VAL A 122 14.28 4.10 14.09
C VAL A 122 15.31 3.42 13.19
N GLU A 123 14.88 2.86 12.07
CA GLU A 123 15.75 2.15 11.13
C GLU A 123 16.26 3.05 10.01
N ARG A 124 16.01 4.37 10.03
CA ARG A 124 16.50 5.31 9.00
C ARG A 124 18.03 5.38 9.01
N ASN A 125 18.64 5.50 7.82
CA ASN A 125 20.06 5.80 7.70
C ASN A 125 20.30 7.32 7.73
N ASP A 126 21.55 7.74 7.87
CA ASP A 126 21.91 9.16 8.01
C ASP A 126 21.44 10.01 6.81
N SER A 127 21.53 9.47 5.59
CA SER A 127 21.06 10.16 4.37
C SER A 127 19.54 10.36 4.37
N GLN A 128 18.81 9.54 5.12
CA GLN A 128 17.37 9.65 5.27
C GLN A 128 16.98 10.62 6.39
N LEU A 129 17.86 11.09 7.27
CA LEU A 129 17.51 11.96 8.42
C LEU A 129 17.26 13.42 8.03
N THR A 130 17.77 13.86 6.89
CA THR A 130 17.65 15.24 6.40
C THR A 130 17.07 15.27 4.99
N GLY A 131 16.53 16.42 4.56
CA GLY A 131 15.95 16.59 3.23
C GLY A 131 14.52 16.04 3.09
N ASP A 132 14.15 15.70 1.86
CA ASP A 132 12.79 15.25 1.54
C ASP A 132 12.43 13.95 2.26
N GLN A 133 11.20 13.89 2.77
CA GLN A 133 10.71 12.72 3.53
C GLN A 133 10.05 11.67 2.65
N PHE A 134 9.94 11.91 1.34
CA PHE A 134 9.33 10.96 0.43
C PHE A 134 10.40 10.18 -0.33
N ARG A 135 10.22 8.86 -0.42
CA ARG A 135 11.00 8.00 -1.30
C ARG A 135 10.08 7.19 -2.20
N TYR A 136 10.62 6.74 -3.31
CA TYR A 136 9.93 5.79 -4.18
C TYR A 136 10.83 4.61 -4.57
N LEU A 137 10.21 3.48 -4.87
CA LEU A 137 10.87 2.32 -5.45
C LEU A 137 9.97 1.76 -6.55
N SER A 138 10.43 1.68 -7.78
CA SER A 138 9.59 1.25 -8.91
C SER A 138 10.27 0.18 -9.76
N THR A 139 9.47 -0.75 -10.29
CA THR A 139 9.89 -1.64 -11.38
C THR A 139 9.74 -1.00 -12.77
N ILE A 140 9.10 0.17 -12.84
CA ILE A 140 8.88 0.93 -14.05
C ILE A 140 10.01 1.95 -14.18
N ASN A 141 10.69 1.97 -15.33
CA ASN A 141 11.73 2.95 -15.65
C ASN A 141 11.11 4.33 -15.99
N ASN A 142 10.42 4.94 -15.04
CA ASN A 142 9.91 6.31 -15.12
C ASN A 142 10.69 7.17 -14.11
N SER A 143 11.98 7.36 -14.38
CA SER A 143 12.87 8.21 -13.58
C SER A 143 12.33 9.64 -13.53
N ASN A 144 12.02 10.10 -12.31
CA ASN A 144 11.95 11.51 -11.88
C ASN A 144 10.75 12.40 -12.26
N ASN A 145 9.68 11.93 -12.91
CA ASN A 145 8.51 12.80 -13.16
C ASN A 145 7.81 13.28 -11.86
N LEU A 146 7.99 12.56 -10.74
CA LEU A 146 7.44 12.95 -9.43
C LEU A 146 8.32 13.96 -8.68
N GLY A 147 9.57 14.17 -9.10
CA GLY A 147 10.57 14.93 -8.33
C GLY A 147 10.96 14.28 -6.99
N TRP A 148 10.57 13.03 -6.76
CA TRP A 148 10.89 12.30 -5.51
C TRP A 148 12.24 11.62 -5.60
N ILE A 149 12.81 11.30 -4.43
CA ILE A 149 14.11 10.63 -4.32
C ILE A 149 13.89 9.11 -4.38
N ALA A 150 14.67 8.41 -5.20
CA ALA A 150 14.63 6.94 -5.23
C ALA A 150 15.10 6.36 -3.88
N LEU A 151 14.50 5.26 -3.44
CA LEU A 151 14.87 4.58 -2.20
C LEU A 151 16.32 4.10 -2.28
N GLU A 152 17.10 4.41 -1.25
CA GLU A 152 18.51 4.06 -1.16
C GLU A 152 18.70 2.54 -0.98
N GLU A 153 19.72 1.97 -1.64
CA GLU A 153 20.12 0.57 -1.39
C GLU A 153 20.66 0.41 0.03
N ARG A 154 20.45 -0.77 0.63
CA ARG A 154 20.92 -1.09 1.97
C ARG A 154 21.95 -2.19 1.97
N GLN A 155 23.05 -1.96 2.69
CA GLN A 155 24.15 -2.92 2.85
C GLN A 155 23.99 -3.79 4.12
N ASP A 156 23.24 -3.32 5.11
CA ASP A 156 23.01 -3.92 6.44
C ASP A 156 21.90 -5.01 6.46
N LYS A 157 21.78 -5.79 5.37
CA LYS A 157 20.67 -6.75 5.15
C LYS A 157 20.59 -7.90 6.17
N HIS A 158 21.69 -8.18 6.86
CA HIS A 158 21.88 -9.40 7.67
C HIS A 158 20.96 -9.53 8.89
N HIS A 159 20.28 -8.46 9.31
CA HIS A 159 19.39 -8.50 10.48
C HIS A 159 17.92 -8.82 10.13
N HIS A 160 17.55 -8.89 8.85
CA HIS A 160 16.14 -9.01 8.44
C HIS A 160 15.86 -10.32 7.70
N LYS A 161 15.29 -11.30 8.40
CA LYS A 161 14.87 -12.63 7.88
C LYS A 161 13.93 -12.59 6.65
N ILE A 162 13.41 -11.41 6.30
CA ILE A 162 12.44 -11.19 5.22
C ILE A 162 13.14 -10.89 3.89
N VAL A 163 14.40 -10.42 3.93
CA VAL A 163 15.17 -9.96 2.77
C VAL A 163 16.14 -11.07 2.36
N ARG A 164 16.08 -11.50 1.11
CA ARG A 164 17.07 -12.45 0.56
C ARG A 164 18.35 -11.67 0.25
N ASP A 165 19.52 -12.31 0.25
CA ASP A 165 20.80 -11.62 -0.04
C ASP A 165 20.79 -10.85 -1.38
N ARG A 166 20.02 -11.35 -2.35
CA ARG A 166 19.82 -10.75 -3.69
C ARG A 166 18.95 -9.49 -3.72
N ASP A 167 18.16 -9.24 -2.68
CA ASP A 167 17.21 -8.14 -2.60
C ASP A 167 17.97 -6.85 -2.27
N ARG A 168 17.96 -5.86 -3.17
CA ARG A 168 18.82 -4.65 -3.05
C ARG A 168 18.27 -3.59 -2.10
N TYR A 169 16.94 -3.53 -1.98
CA TYR A 169 16.21 -2.51 -1.23
C TYR A 169 15.49 -3.14 -0.04
N TYR A 170 15.32 -2.37 1.03
CA TYR A 170 14.55 -2.81 2.18
C TYR A 170 13.73 -1.67 2.76
N ILE A 171 12.43 -1.91 2.90
CA ILE A 171 11.47 -0.99 3.53
C ILE A 171 11.22 -1.46 4.96
N ALA A 172 11.96 -0.89 5.91
CA ALA A 172 11.81 -1.22 7.32
C ALA A 172 10.40 -0.88 7.82
N GLY A 173 9.78 -1.81 8.54
CA GLY A 173 8.43 -1.62 9.07
C GLY A 173 7.31 -1.45 8.04
N GLY A 174 7.60 -1.51 6.73
CA GLY A 174 6.66 -1.21 5.63
C GLY A 174 5.58 -2.26 5.36
N GLY A 175 5.24 -3.10 6.35
CA GLY A 175 4.19 -4.11 6.24
C GLY A 175 4.45 -5.12 5.11
N ILE A 176 3.49 -5.24 4.19
CA ILE A 176 3.59 -6.16 3.04
C ILE A 176 4.44 -5.62 1.89
N ALA A 177 4.86 -4.35 1.92
CA ALA A 177 5.46 -3.67 0.78
C ALA A 177 6.68 -4.38 0.20
N ASN A 178 7.62 -4.83 1.03
CA ASN A 178 8.78 -5.60 0.56
C ASN A 178 8.35 -6.88 -0.16
N ARG A 179 7.45 -7.65 0.45
CA ARG A 179 6.99 -8.94 -0.08
C ARG A 179 6.23 -8.74 -1.40
N LEU A 180 5.33 -7.75 -1.44
CA LEU A 180 4.58 -7.44 -2.65
C LEU A 180 5.52 -6.98 -3.77
N PHE A 181 6.43 -6.05 -3.50
CA PHE A 181 7.39 -5.52 -4.47
C PHE A 181 8.21 -6.64 -5.11
N TYR A 182 8.88 -7.47 -4.31
CA TYR A 182 9.73 -8.54 -4.83
C TYR A 182 8.94 -9.65 -5.52
N THR A 183 7.73 -9.97 -5.07
CA THR A 183 6.86 -10.96 -5.73
C THR A 183 6.34 -10.42 -7.06
N ALA A 184 5.91 -9.16 -7.11
CA ALA A 184 5.47 -8.49 -8.33
C ALA A 184 6.60 -8.38 -9.34
N GLN A 185 7.81 -7.98 -8.91
CA GLN A 185 9.00 -7.94 -9.76
C GLN A 185 9.32 -9.32 -10.36
N GLN A 186 9.29 -10.39 -9.55
CA GLN A 186 9.50 -11.76 -10.04
C GLN A 186 8.45 -12.19 -11.06
N LYS A 187 7.19 -11.75 -10.89
CA LYS A 187 6.08 -12.02 -11.80
C LYS A 187 5.97 -11.01 -12.95
N GLN A 188 6.92 -10.08 -13.10
CA GLN A 188 6.95 -9.01 -14.10
C GLN A 188 5.69 -8.12 -14.07
N ILE A 189 5.16 -7.87 -12.88
CA ILE A 189 4.02 -6.97 -12.66
C ILE A 189 4.55 -5.56 -12.38
N PRO A 190 4.09 -4.53 -13.13
CA PRO A 190 4.47 -3.15 -12.88
C PRO A 190 4.02 -2.70 -11.49
N ILE A 191 4.96 -2.27 -10.66
CA ILE A 191 4.70 -1.84 -9.29
C ILE A 191 5.59 -0.65 -8.91
N THR A 192 4.98 0.31 -8.23
CA THR A 192 5.65 1.44 -7.59
C THR A 192 5.28 1.47 -6.11
N VAL A 193 6.29 1.54 -5.25
CA VAL A 193 6.15 1.78 -3.81
C VAL A 193 6.39 3.24 -3.55
N LEU A 194 5.42 3.92 -2.98
CA LEU A 194 5.53 5.29 -2.48
C LEU A 194 5.62 5.22 -0.97
N LEU A 195 6.70 5.74 -0.40
CA LEU A 195 6.93 5.67 1.03
C LEU A 195 7.22 7.05 1.65
N MET A 196 6.66 7.25 2.83
CA MET A 196 6.97 8.39 3.69
C MET A 196 7.97 7.97 4.78
N LEU A 197 8.95 8.81 5.05
CA LEU A 197 9.91 8.70 6.15
C LEU A 197 9.40 9.54 7.33
N PRO A 198 8.64 8.96 8.28
CA PRO A 198 8.13 9.71 9.41
C PRO A 198 9.28 10.29 10.25
N MET A 199 9.13 11.54 10.69
CA MET A 199 10.09 12.15 11.62
C MET A 199 10.05 11.43 12.97
N LEU A 200 11.23 11.17 13.53
CA LEU A 200 11.34 10.85 14.95
C LEU A 200 10.93 12.11 15.73
N ASP A 201 9.89 11.99 16.53
CA ASP A 201 9.47 13.09 17.42
C ASP A 201 10.63 13.46 18.36
N LYS A 202 10.84 14.75 18.63
CA LYS A 202 11.97 15.24 19.43
C LYS A 202 12.00 14.62 20.84
N LYS A 203 10.88 14.10 21.34
CA LYS A 203 10.80 13.34 22.60
C LYS A 203 11.60 12.04 22.58
N TYR A 204 11.76 11.38 21.44
CA TYR A 204 12.54 10.14 21.34
C TYR A 204 14.05 10.39 21.49
N ASN A 205 14.54 11.56 21.03
CA ASN A 205 15.94 11.97 21.20
C ASN A 205 16.32 12.26 22.67
N MET A 206 15.35 12.49 23.56
CA MET A 206 15.61 12.65 24.99
C MET A 206 15.81 11.32 25.72
N LEU A 207 15.32 10.21 25.17
CA LEU A 207 15.40 8.89 25.83
C LEU A 207 16.65 8.09 25.45
N MET A 208 17.36 8.49 24.38
CA MET A 208 18.60 7.84 23.94
C MET A 208 19.88 8.55 24.45
N ASN A 209 19.73 9.53 25.36
CA ASN A 209 20.83 10.25 26.01
C ASN A 209 21.01 9.82 27.48
N TYR A 210 20.94 8.52 27.77
CA TYR A 210 21.31 7.94 29.06
C TYR A 210 22.26 6.77 28.87
#